data_AF-A0A0W8D3Y4-F1
#
_entry.id   AF-A0A0W8D3Y4-F1
#
_cell.length_a   1.000
_cell.length_b   1.000
_cell.length_c   1.000
_cell.angle_alpha   90.00
_cell.angle_beta   90.00
_cell.angle_gamma   90.00
#
_symmetry.space_group_name_H-M   'P 1'
#
loop_
_entity.id
_entity.type
_entity.pdbx_description
1 polymer ?
#
loop_
_entity_poly.entity_id
_entity_poly.type
_entity_poly.pdbx_seq_one_letter_code
_entity_poly.pdbx_strand_id
1 'polypeptide(L)'
;MFTASKPPQAPVAQPFPEPTVGTAPSGKLSPDIGLTPSTERKRKIQQLSEQPKIHSFTAGSNPSSPQGEAPVTCIQRFKQSSTVEKIQRELRRKKQARYRKKQSDHMMNLEKENEQLQQEVERLKRRRFSTTMAFPPRENLWSAALEYFRLFRHGLQEPEMMSLLSEEDKIQSRVQMAFFQSTMAPDVVFNADQGIDKMIQYWNFLSYAFKDMEIELKRMMQENEDSLVATSVTSVTISEQTLLAVFPHLSNEDTPELDETKVLLRQALVNQRITMLGSIRFEWDAINGQVTSVSIESDMLTPMLHLLGNLEDVSRVFADALLSLDFQWRPGANETSVSHQ
;
A
#
# COMPACT_ATOMS: atom_id res chain seq x y z
N MET A 1 23.25 -24.71 -68.58
CA MET A 1 24.11 -23.54 -68.32
C MET A 1 23.51 -22.78 -67.17
N PHE A 2 24.21 -22.78 -66.03
CA PHE A 2 23.82 -22.05 -64.83
C PHE A 2 24.16 -20.56 -65.02
N THR A 3 23.20 -19.67 -64.77
CA THR A 3 23.47 -18.26 -64.46
C THR A 3 22.85 -17.96 -63.11
N ALA A 4 23.71 -17.98 -62.09
CA ALA A 4 23.40 -17.60 -60.72
C ALA A 4 23.19 -16.08 -60.64
N SER A 5 22.01 -15.66 -60.18
CA SER A 5 21.74 -14.26 -59.82
C SER A 5 21.95 -14.09 -58.32
N LYS A 6 22.83 -13.15 -57.98
CA LYS A 6 23.33 -12.81 -56.64
C LYS A 6 22.20 -12.18 -55.80
N PRO A 7 22.04 -12.53 -54.50
CA PRO A 7 21.06 -11.88 -53.64
C PRO A 7 21.51 -10.46 -53.23
N PRO A 8 20.57 -9.54 -52.95
CA PRO A 8 20.89 -8.16 -52.60
C PRO A 8 21.52 -8.06 -51.21
N GLN A 9 22.53 -7.21 -51.09
CA GLN A 9 23.19 -6.86 -49.82
C GLN A 9 22.25 -6.08 -48.91
N ALA A 10 22.21 -6.47 -47.63
CA ALA A 10 21.54 -5.73 -46.57
C ALA A 10 22.25 -4.38 -46.32
N PRO A 11 21.53 -3.28 -46.06
CA PRO A 11 22.14 -2.01 -45.73
C PRO A 11 22.76 -2.06 -44.33
N VAL A 12 24.01 -1.60 -44.26
CA VAL A 12 24.80 -1.40 -43.03
C VAL A 12 24.11 -0.36 -42.15
N ALA A 13 23.73 -0.74 -40.93
CA ALA A 13 23.21 0.19 -39.94
C ALA A 13 24.31 1.16 -39.49
N GLN A 14 24.09 2.45 -39.72
CA GLN A 14 24.90 3.51 -39.12
C GLN A 14 24.48 3.70 -37.65
N PRO A 15 25.42 3.92 -36.72
CA PRO A 15 25.09 4.17 -35.32
C PRO A 15 24.42 5.54 -35.17
N PHE A 16 23.25 5.58 -34.53
CA PHE A 16 22.56 6.81 -34.17
C PHE A 16 23.35 7.57 -33.08
N PRO A 17 23.42 8.91 -33.14
CA PRO A 17 24.14 9.72 -32.16
C PRO A 17 23.38 9.78 -30.83
N GLU A 18 24.13 9.72 -29.72
CA GLU A 18 23.62 9.88 -28.36
C GLU A 18 22.88 11.23 -28.18
N PRO A 19 21.75 11.27 -27.45
CA PRO A 19 21.06 12.51 -27.17
C PRO A 19 21.85 13.36 -26.17
N THR A 20 22.30 14.51 -26.64
CA THR A 20 22.93 15.58 -25.86
C THR A 20 21.98 16.09 -24.79
N VAL A 21 22.42 16.07 -23.53
CA VAL A 21 21.72 16.63 -22.38
C VAL A 21 21.63 18.15 -22.54
N GLY A 22 20.42 18.64 -22.88
CA GLY A 22 20.08 20.06 -22.95
C GLY A 22 19.63 20.58 -21.58
N THR A 23 20.49 21.39 -20.96
CA THR A 23 20.27 22.13 -19.72
C THR A 23 19.13 23.14 -19.84
N ALA A 24 18.14 23.06 -18.93
CA ALA A 24 17.13 24.09 -18.69
C ALA A 24 17.32 24.72 -17.29
N PRO A 25 16.91 25.97 -17.06
CA PRO A 25 17.60 26.88 -16.15
C PRO A 25 17.24 26.72 -14.68
N SER A 26 18.28 26.98 -13.88
CA SER A 26 18.34 26.99 -12.42
C SER A 26 17.36 27.99 -11.79
N GLY A 27 16.34 27.46 -11.11
CA GLY A 27 15.51 28.18 -10.15
C GLY A 27 16.01 27.87 -8.73
N LYS A 28 16.56 28.89 -8.06
CA LYS A 28 17.19 28.83 -6.75
C LYS A 28 16.29 28.21 -5.67
N LEU A 29 16.68 27.04 -5.16
CA LEU A 29 16.38 26.63 -3.78
C LEU A 29 17.60 26.95 -2.92
N SER A 30 17.40 27.77 -1.88
CA SER A 30 18.32 27.85 -0.75
C SER A 30 17.83 26.96 0.41
N PRO A 31 18.75 26.46 1.26
CA PRO A 31 18.57 25.25 2.05
C PRO A 31 18.32 25.55 3.55
N ASP A 32 18.30 24.46 4.32
CA ASP A 32 18.25 24.33 5.78
C ASP A 32 16.86 24.36 6.45
N ILE A 33 16.41 23.18 6.89
CA ILE A 33 16.46 22.77 8.31
C ILE A 33 16.36 21.23 8.33
N GLY A 34 17.50 20.57 8.56
CA GLY A 34 17.50 19.22 9.09
C GLY A 34 17.26 19.28 10.60
N LEU A 35 16.31 18.50 11.10
CA LEU A 35 16.18 18.23 12.54
C LEU A 35 15.83 16.75 12.73
N THR A 36 16.87 16.00 13.05
CA THR A 36 16.80 14.74 13.79
C THR A 36 16.16 14.99 15.15
N PRO A 37 15.24 14.12 15.63
CA PRO A 37 14.76 14.18 17.00
C PRO A 37 15.73 13.39 17.90
N SER A 38 15.70 13.70 19.20
CA SER A 38 16.32 12.91 20.28
C SER A 38 17.75 13.30 20.68
N THR A 39 17.89 14.38 21.46
CA THR A 39 18.84 14.42 22.60
C THR A 39 18.57 15.60 23.55
N GLU A 40 17.97 16.70 23.09
CA GLU A 40 17.71 17.87 23.96
C GLU A 40 16.53 17.70 24.93
N ARG A 41 15.57 16.82 24.63
CA ARG A 41 14.38 16.59 25.48
C ARG A 41 14.72 15.87 26.80
N LYS A 42 15.83 15.13 26.86
CA LYS A 42 16.28 14.43 28.08
C LYS A 42 17.02 15.34 29.07
N ARG A 43 17.74 16.39 28.61
CA ARG A 43 18.47 17.29 29.52
C ARG A 43 17.58 18.24 30.32
N LYS A 44 16.38 18.56 29.83
CA LYS A 44 15.47 19.51 30.49
C LYS A 44 14.58 18.90 31.58
N ILE A 45 14.46 17.57 31.63
CA ILE A 45 13.70 16.84 32.67
C ILE A 45 14.59 16.51 33.88
N GLN A 46 15.92 16.41 33.69
CA GLN A 46 16.87 16.12 34.78
C GLN A 46 17.18 17.32 35.69
N GLN A 47 16.99 18.57 35.23
CA GLN A 47 17.26 19.77 36.04
C GLN A 47 16.07 20.26 36.90
N LEU A 48 14.92 19.57 36.85
CA LEU A 48 13.73 19.92 37.65
C LEU A 48 13.54 19.05 38.90
N SER A 49 14.49 18.15 39.23
CA SER A 49 14.39 17.25 40.38
C SER A 49 15.34 17.52 41.55
N GLU A 50 16.01 18.67 41.61
CA GLU A 50 16.82 19.03 42.78
C GLU A 50 16.11 20.09 43.63
N GLN A 51 15.43 19.64 44.68
CA GLN A 51 15.09 20.50 45.82
C GLN A 51 16.10 20.28 46.96
N PRO A 52 16.57 21.35 47.64
CA PRO A 52 17.42 21.17 48.81
C PRO A 52 16.60 20.69 50.02
N LYS A 53 17.08 19.60 50.64
CA LYS A 53 16.63 19.08 51.94
C LYS A 53 16.72 20.17 53.01
N ILE A 54 15.60 20.48 53.67
CA ILE A 54 15.61 21.17 54.96
C ILE A 54 15.24 20.15 56.04
N HIS A 55 16.19 19.94 56.95
CA HIS A 55 16.12 19.02 58.06
C HIS A 55 15.06 19.42 59.09
N SER A 56 14.35 18.41 59.58
CA SER A 56 13.43 18.45 60.71
C SER A 56 14.17 18.71 62.03
N PHE A 57 13.71 19.67 62.82
CA PHE A 57 13.94 19.66 64.27
C PHE A 57 12.63 19.92 65.01
N THR A 58 12.34 18.95 65.87
CA THR A 58 11.22 18.77 66.79
C THR A 58 11.28 19.77 67.94
N ALA A 59 10.18 20.46 68.24
CA ALA A 59 10.05 21.27 69.45
C ALA A 59 9.36 20.44 70.55
N GLY A 60 10.11 20.12 71.60
CA GLY A 60 9.60 19.65 72.89
C GLY A 60 9.13 20.81 73.77
N SER A 61 8.25 20.47 74.70
CA SER A 61 7.36 21.33 75.48
C SER A 61 8.02 22.02 76.70
N ASN A 62 7.66 23.31 76.89
CA ASN A 62 7.44 24.10 78.13
C ASN A 62 8.57 24.34 79.17
N PRO A 63 8.42 25.34 80.08
CA PRO A 63 8.06 26.75 79.89
C PRO A 63 9.05 27.70 80.64
N SER A 64 9.13 29.00 80.34
CA SER A 64 8.82 30.14 81.23
C SER A 64 9.33 31.44 80.60
N SER A 65 8.50 32.47 80.59
CA SER A 65 8.76 33.87 80.18
C SER A 65 9.69 34.63 81.16
N PRO A 66 10.09 35.91 80.93
CA PRO A 66 9.92 36.78 79.74
C PRO A 66 11.17 37.59 79.32
N GLN A 67 10.99 38.37 78.25
CA GLN A 67 11.65 39.64 77.89
C GLN A 67 12.84 39.62 76.93
N GLY A 68 12.68 40.34 75.83
CA GLY A 68 13.72 40.69 74.86
C GLY A 68 13.11 41.09 73.52
N GLU A 69 12.86 42.38 73.33
CA GLU A 69 12.37 42.98 72.08
C GLU A 69 13.34 42.76 70.91
N ALA A 70 12.81 42.26 69.79
CA ALA A 70 13.08 42.75 68.41
C ALA A 70 12.36 41.86 67.36
N PRO A 71 11.99 42.37 66.17
CA PRO A 71 11.61 43.75 65.88
C PRO A 71 10.40 43.87 64.90
N VAL A 72 9.79 45.06 64.85
CA VAL A 72 8.80 45.50 63.84
C VAL A 72 9.29 45.28 62.39
N THR A 73 10.60 45.20 62.18
CA THR A 73 11.27 44.90 60.89
C THR A 73 10.99 43.48 60.37
N CYS A 74 10.77 42.49 61.25
CA CYS A 74 10.46 41.12 60.84
C CYS A 74 9.04 41.03 60.28
N ILE A 75 8.06 41.66 60.95
CA ILE A 75 6.65 41.67 60.52
C ILE A 75 6.47 42.42 59.19
N GLN A 76 7.16 43.53 58.97
CA GLN A 76 7.12 44.24 57.68
C GLN A 76 7.75 43.42 56.55
N ARG A 77 8.89 42.74 56.78
CA ARG A 77 9.50 41.84 55.80
C ARG A 77 8.61 40.63 55.48
N PHE A 78 7.95 40.04 56.48
CA PHE A 78 6.99 38.94 56.28
C PHE A 78 5.75 39.40 55.50
N LYS A 79 5.20 40.59 55.80
CA LYS A 79 4.07 41.15 55.04
C LYS A 79 4.43 41.47 53.58
N GLN A 80 5.60 42.05 53.34
CA GLN A 80 6.13 42.30 51.99
C GLN A 80 6.38 40.99 51.23
N SER A 81 7.01 39.99 51.87
CA SER A 81 7.23 38.65 51.30
C SER A 81 5.90 37.97 50.93
N SER A 82 4.89 38.02 51.81
CA SER A 82 3.56 37.45 51.53
C SER A 82 2.84 38.12 50.36
N THR A 83 3.07 39.43 50.16
CA THR A 83 2.47 40.21 49.07
C THR A 83 3.15 39.89 47.74
N VAL A 84 4.48 39.78 47.74
CA VAL A 84 5.26 39.35 46.59
C VAL A 84 4.90 37.93 46.17
N GLU A 85 4.73 37.01 47.12
CA GLU A 85 4.27 35.64 46.84
C GLU A 85 2.88 35.61 46.21
N LYS A 86 1.93 36.42 46.70
CA LYS A 86 0.58 36.54 46.12
C LYS A 86 0.65 37.02 44.67
N ILE A 87 1.46 38.03 44.37
CA ILE A 87 1.69 38.54 43.01
C ILE A 87 2.32 37.46 42.12
N GLN A 88 3.32 36.73 42.60
CA GLN A 88 3.95 35.64 41.85
C GLN A 88 2.99 34.47 41.58
N ARG A 89 2.10 34.14 42.53
CA ARG A 89 1.05 33.13 42.33
C ARG A 89 0.05 33.59 41.27
N GLU A 90 -0.37 34.85 41.28
CA GLU A 90 -1.20 35.43 40.23
C GLU A 90 -0.53 35.37 38.85
N LEU A 91 0.75 35.75 38.75
CA LEU A 91 1.50 35.71 37.50
C LEU A 91 1.64 34.28 36.98
N ARG A 92 1.88 33.30 37.86
CA ARG A 92 1.89 31.87 37.50
C ARG A 92 0.52 31.42 36.98
N ARG A 93 -0.58 31.80 37.63
CA ARG A 93 -1.94 31.52 37.17
C ARG A 93 -2.22 32.12 35.79
N LYS A 94 -1.87 33.40 35.58
CA LYS A 94 -2.01 34.09 34.28
C LYS A 94 -1.17 33.44 33.18
N LYS A 95 0.07 33.05 33.47
CA LYS A 95 0.93 32.32 32.52
C LYS A 95 0.38 30.94 32.18
N GLN A 96 -0.07 30.17 33.18
CA GLN A 96 -0.69 28.86 32.96
C GLN A 96 -2.00 28.95 32.18
N ALA A 97 -2.83 29.98 32.43
CA ALA A 97 -4.05 30.21 31.68
C ALA A 97 -3.74 30.55 30.21
N ARG A 98 -2.74 31.40 29.95
CA ARG A 98 -2.27 31.72 28.59
C ARG A 98 -1.70 30.49 27.89
N TYR A 99 -0.93 29.65 28.59
CA TYR A 99 -0.39 28.42 28.03
C TYR A 99 -1.51 27.45 27.64
N ARG A 100 -2.48 27.22 28.54
CA ARG A 100 -3.66 26.37 28.27
C ARG A 100 -4.48 26.90 27.10
N LYS A 101 -4.70 28.22 27.04
CA LYS A 101 -5.39 28.86 25.92
C LYS A 101 -4.63 28.66 24.60
N LYS A 102 -3.32 28.91 24.57
CA LYS A 102 -2.49 28.70 23.38
C LYS A 102 -2.52 27.25 22.90
N GLN A 103 -2.53 26.29 23.83
CA GLN A 103 -2.62 24.86 23.50
C GLN A 103 -4.00 24.51 22.91
N SER A 104 -5.07 25.05 23.49
CA SER A 104 -6.45 24.89 22.98
C SER A 104 -6.61 25.51 21.59
N ASP A 105 -6.10 26.74 21.39
CA ASP A 105 -6.17 27.44 20.11
C ASP A 105 -5.41 26.67 19.02
N HIS A 106 -4.25 26.11 19.35
CA HIS A 106 -3.49 25.27 18.42
C HIS A 106 -4.22 23.98 18.07
N MET A 107 -4.84 23.31 19.06
CA MET A 107 -5.62 22.09 18.85
C MET A 107 -6.82 22.35 17.93
N MET A 108 -7.60 23.41 18.18
CA MET A 108 -8.71 23.80 17.32
C MET A 108 -8.25 24.12 15.89
N ASN A 109 -7.08 24.75 15.74
CA ASN A 109 -6.55 25.04 14.41
C ASN A 109 -6.17 23.76 13.65
N LEU A 110 -5.55 22.79 14.34
CA LEU A 110 -5.24 21.48 13.74
C LEU A 110 -6.50 20.70 13.37
N GLU A 111 -7.53 20.71 14.21
CA GLU A 111 -8.82 20.07 13.92
C GLU A 111 -9.46 20.67 12.68
N LYS A 112 -9.46 22.00 12.58
CA LYS A 112 -9.97 22.71 11.39
C LYS A 112 -9.18 22.39 10.13
N GLU A 113 -7.84 22.33 10.21
CA GLU A 113 -7.00 21.95 9.07
C GLU A 113 -7.26 20.49 8.65
N ASN A 114 -7.47 19.58 9.60
CA ASN A 114 -7.81 18.19 9.31
C ASN A 114 -9.18 18.08 8.62
N GLU A 115 -10.20 18.78 9.13
CA GLU A 115 -11.52 18.84 8.49
C GLU A 115 -11.42 19.38 7.04
N GLN A 116 -10.61 20.43 6.82
CA GLN A 116 -10.38 20.98 5.49
C GLN A 116 -9.68 19.97 4.55
N LEU A 117 -8.67 19.27 5.05
CA LEU A 117 -7.98 18.23 4.29
C LEU A 117 -8.91 17.06 3.96
N GLN A 118 -9.75 16.63 4.90
CA GLN A 118 -10.74 15.58 4.66
C GLN A 118 -11.75 16.01 3.58
N GLN A 119 -12.26 17.25 3.65
CA GLN A 119 -13.16 17.78 2.63
C GLN A 119 -12.48 17.86 1.25
N GLU A 120 -11.21 18.24 1.21
CA GLU A 120 -10.43 18.30 -0.03
C GLU A 120 -10.20 16.91 -0.62
N VAL A 121 -9.89 15.92 0.21
CA VAL A 121 -9.80 14.51 -0.19
C VAL A 121 -11.13 14.05 -0.79
N GLU A 122 -12.27 14.29 -0.12
CA GLU A 122 -13.59 13.93 -0.63
C GLU A 122 -13.95 14.67 -1.94
N ARG A 123 -13.53 15.93 -2.08
CA ARG A 123 -13.69 16.69 -3.32
C ARG A 123 -12.85 16.10 -4.45
N LEU A 124 -11.58 15.78 -4.19
CA LEU A 124 -10.68 15.16 -5.16
C LEU A 124 -11.15 13.76 -5.55
N LYS A 125 -11.68 12.97 -4.61
CA LYS A 125 -12.33 11.67 -4.86
C LYS A 125 -13.52 11.83 -5.78
N ARG A 126 -14.45 12.75 -5.48
CA ARG A 126 -15.60 13.04 -6.36
C ARG A 126 -15.16 13.48 -7.74
N ARG A 127 -14.13 14.33 -7.85
CA ARG A 127 -13.59 14.77 -9.13
C ARG A 127 -12.95 13.61 -9.91
N ARG A 128 -12.16 12.74 -9.27
CA ARG A 128 -11.61 11.52 -9.88
C ARG A 128 -12.75 10.61 -10.36
N PHE A 129 -13.80 10.45 -9.57
CA PHE A 129 -14.99 9.68 -9.92
C PHE A 129 -15.70 10.28 -11.15
N SER A 130 -15.96 11.59 -11.17
CA SER A 130 -16.58 12.26 -12.32
C SER A 130 -15.71 12.17 -13.57
N THR A 131 -14.38 12.31 -13.46
CA THR A 131 -13.46 12.10 -14.60
C THR A 131 -13.49 10.65 -15.08
N THR A 132 -13.58 9.69 -14.16
CA THR A 132 -13.68 8.25 -14.50
C THR A 132 -15.01 7.95 -15.21
N MET A 133 -16.12 8.57 -14.78
CA MET A 133 -17.43 8.44 -15.42
C MET A 133 -17.58 9.27 -16.71
N ALA A 134 -16.69 10.24 -16.96
CA ALA A 134 -16.72 11.12 -18.12
C ALA A 134 -16.09 10.50 -19.38
N PHE A 135 -15.44 9.35 -19.25
CA PHE A 135 -15.13 8.51 -20.41
C PHE A 135 -16.36 7.67 -20.71
N PRO A 136 -16.99 7.82 -21.88
CA PRO A 136 -18.01 6.87 -22.29
C PRO A 136 -17.34 5.49 -22.36
N PRO A 137 -17.80 4.48 -21.59
CA PRO A 137 -17.35 3.12 -21.80
C PRO A 137 -18.09 2.62 -23.03
N ARG A 138 -17.58 2.91 -24.23
CA ARG A 138 -17.85 2.23 -25.52
C ARG A 138 -17.40 3.11 -26.68
N GLU A 139 -16.20 2.84 -27.20
CA GLU A 139 -15.92 3.12 -28.62
C GLU A 139 -15.03 2.05 -29.28
N ASN A 140 -14.19 1.30 -28.55
CA ASN A 140 -13.34 0.24 -29.12
C ASN A 140 -12.61 -0.61 -28.05
N LEU A 141 -12.00 -1.71 -28.47
CA LEU A 141 -11.21 -2.64 -27.65
C LEU A 141 -10.11 -1.96 -26.79
N TRP A 142 -9.49 -0.89 -27.29
CA TRP A 142 -8.44 -0.17 -26.54
C TRP A 142 -8.99 0.48 -25.27
N SER A 143 -10.17 1.10 -25.36
CA SER A 143 -10.83 1.70 -24.20
C SER A 143 -11.22 0.64 -23.16
N ALA A 144 -11.72 -0.51 -23.60
CA ALA A 144 -12.06 -1.64 -22.73
C ALA A 144 -10.82 -2.19 -22.01
N ALA A 145 -9.71 -2.36 -22.73
CA ALA A 145 -8.45 -2.83 -22.13
C ALA A 145 -7.88 -1.81 -21.14
N LEU A 146 -7.89 -0.51 -21.44
CA LEU A 146 -7.45 0.53 -20.51
C LEU A 146 -8.28 0.56 -19.23
N GLU A 147 -9.61 0.49 -19.36
CA GLU A 147 -10.52 0.39 -18.22
C GLU A 147 -10.25 -0.88 -17.39
N TYR A 148 -9.97 -2.01 -18.04
CA TYR A 148 -9.59 -3.25 -17.37
C TYR A 148 -8.37 -3.05 -16.45
N PHE A 149 -7.25 -2.54 -16.99
CA PHE A 149 -6.05 -2.29 -16.19
C PHE A 149 -6.29 -1.27 -15.07
N ARG A 150 -7.13 -0.25 -15.33
CA ARG A 150 -7.47 0.76 -14.31
C ARG A 150 -8.26 0.15 -13.15
N LEU A 151 -9.25 -0.69 -13.45
CA LEU A 151 -10.15 -1.27 -12.47
C LEU A 151 -9.51 -2.39 -11.66
N PHE A 152 -8.70 -3.25 -12.29
CA PHE A 152 -8.11 -4.43 -11.66
C PHE A 152 -6.65 -4.25 -11.27
N ARG A 153 -6.12 -3.01 -11.30
CA ARG A 153 -4.74 -2.68 -10.90
C ARG A 153 -4.32 -3.33 -9.59
N HIS A 154 -5.22 -3.34 -8.60
CA HIS A 154 -4.97 -3.88 -7.25
C HIS A 154 -5.83 -5.10 -6.95
N GLY A 155 -6.27 -5.81 -7.99
CA GLY A 155 -7.20 -6.93 -7.86
C GLY A 155 -8.65 -6.52 -7.74
N LEU A 156 -9.46 -7.51 -7.39
CA LEU A 156 -10.90 -7.37 -7.20
C LEU A 156 -11.20 -7.06 -5.73
N GLN A 157 -12.00 -6.04 -5.50
CA GLN A 157 -12.41 -5.66 -4.15
C GLN A 157 -13.47 -6.67 -3.67
N GLU A 158 -13.09 -7.49 -2.71
CA GLU A 158 -13.82 -8.68 -2.26
C GLU A 158 -15.22 -8.34 -1.70
N PRO A 159 -16.30 -8.94 -2.24
CA PRO A 159 -17.65 -8.74 -1.71
C PRO A 159 -17.95 -9.47 -0.39
N GLU A 160 -17.22 -10.52 -0.01
CA GLU A 160 -17.57 -11.35 1.17
C GLU A 160 -17.37 -10.61 2.50
N MET A 161 -16.44 -9.66 2.56
CA MET A 161 -16.30 -8.73 3.68
C MET A 161 -16.98 -7.37 3.45
N MET A 162 -18.02 -7.29 2.60
CA MET A 162 -18.75 -6.05 2.32
C MET A 162 -19.27 -5.35 3.59
N SER A 163 -19.50 -6.08 4.69
CA SER A 163 -19.84 -5.50 6.00
C SER A 163 -18.73 -4.62 6.61
N LEU A 164 -17.47 -4.91 6.31
CA LEU A 164 -16.28 -4.31 6.93
C LEU A 164 -15.55 -3.33 5.98
N LEU A 165 -15.89 -3.36 4.70
CA LEU A 165 -15.35 -2.47 3.68
C LEU A 165 -15.81 -1.02 3.87
N SER A 166 -14.91 -0.09 3.52
CA SER A 166 -15.27 1.31 3.35
C SER A 166 -16.35 1.46 2.28
N GLU A 167 -17.17 2.51 2.37
CA GLU A 167 -18.12 2.84 1.30
C GLU A 167 -17.43 3.01 -0.07
N GLU A 168 -16.16 3.43 -0.06
CA GLU A 168 -15.33 3.53 -1.27
C GLU A 168 -15.08 2.17 -1.92
N ASP A 169 -14.68 1.17 -1.14
CA ASP A 169 -14.35 -0.16 -1.64
C ASP A 169 -15.60 -0.87 -2.15
N LYS A 170 -16.75 -0.65 -1.50
CA LYS A 170 -18.07 -1.12 -1.98
C LYS A 170 -18.43 -0.53 -3.33
N ILE A 171 -18.22 0.78 -3.50
CA ILE A 171 -18.46 1.45 -4.78
C ILE A 171 -17.53 0.88 -5.85
N GLN A 172 -16.25 0.69 -5.53
CA GLN A 172 -15.28 0.14 -6.47
C GLN A 172 -15.65 -1.29 -6.89
N SER A 173 -16.04 -2.16 -5.94
CA SER A 173 -16.51 -3.52 -6.23
C SER A 173 -17.71 -3.51 -7.18
N ARG A 174 -18.71 -2.64 -6.94
CA ARG A 174 -19.86 -2.47 -7.85
C ARG A 174 -19.45 -2.01 -9.26
N VAL A 175 -18.50 -1.09 -9.36
CA VAL A 175 -17.98 -0.62 -10.65
C VAL A 175 -17.24 -1.74 -11.38
N GLN A 176 -16.43 -2.54 -10.67
CA GLN A 176 -15.75 -3.71 -11.26
C GLN A 176 -16.75 -4.75 -11.78
N MET A 177 -17.81 -5.06 -11.02
CA MET A 177 -18.86 -5.98 -11.46
C MET A 177 -19.64 -5.45 -12.66
N ALA A 178 -20.05 -4.17 -12.62
CA ALA A 178 -20.75 -3.54 -13.73
C ALA A 178 -19.88 -3.50 -15.00
N PHE A 179 -18.57 -3.31 -14.86
CA PHE A 179 -17.63 -3.37 -15.98
C PHE A 179 -17.63 -4.75 -16.64
N PHE A 180 -17.51 -5.84 -15.87
CA PHE A 180 -17.58 -7.19 -16.43
C PHE A 180 -18.89 -7.44 -17.17
N GLN A 181 -20.04 -7.11 -16.54
CA GLN A 181 -21.36 -7.33 -17.14
C GLN A 181 -21.63 -6.51 -18.41
N SER A 182 -21.04 -5.31 -18.50
CA SER A 182 -21.30 -4.39 -19.62
C SER A 182 -20.28 -4.46 -20.75
N THR A 183 -19.09 -5.02 -20.49
CA THR A 183 -17.95 -5.03 -21.42
C THR A 183 -17.63 -6.43 -21.93
N MET A 184 -17.83 -7.47 -21.12
CA MET A 184 -17.56 -8.85 -21.51
C MET A 184 -18.81 -9.46 -22.15
N ALA A 185 -18.60 -10.36 -23.12
CA ALA A 185 -19.66 -11.25 -23.57
C ALA A 185 -20.08 -12.17 -22.40
N PRO A 186 -21.36 -12.56 -22.28
CA PRO A 186 -21.81 -13.46 -21.21
C PRO A 186 -21.04 -14.79 -21.17
N ASP A 187 -20.63 -15.26 -22.36
CA ASP A 187 -19.91 -16.49 -22.62
C ASP A 187 -18.43 -16.26 -22.95
N VAL A 188 -17.86 -15.16 -22.46
CA VAL A 188 -16.44 -14.78 -22.62
C VAL A 188 -15.52 -15.96 -22.28
N VAL A 189 -14.55 -16.25 -23.15
CA VAL A 189 -13.52 -17.24 -22.89
C VAL A 189 -12.44 -16.59 -22.03
N PHE A 190 -12.21 -17.11 -20.83
CA PHE A 190 -11.17 -16.63 -19.92
C PHE A 190 -10.11 -17.71 -19.70
N ASN A 191 -8.91 -17.50 -20.25
CA ASN A 191 -7.86 -18.52 -20.33
C ASN A 191 -8.41 -19.83 -20.95
N ALA A 192 -8.57 -20.88 -20.15
CA ALA A 192 -9.11 -22.18 -20.56
C ALA A 192 -10.59 -22.38 -20.17
N ASP A 193 -11.19 -21.44 -19.45
CA ASP A 193 -12.55 -21.50 -18.93
C ASP A 193 -13.50 -20.56 -19.69
N GLN A 194 -14.80 -20.67 -19.41
CA GLN A 194 -15.83 -19.84 -20.04
C GLN A 194 -16.75 -19.19 -19.01
N GLY A 195 -17.07 -17.92 -19.24
CA GLY A 195 -18.04 -17.12 -18.48
C GLY A 195 -17.41 -16.09 -17.56
N ILE A 196 -18.17 -15.03 -17.30
CA ILE A 196 -17.77 -13.93 -16.41
C ILE A 196 -17.48 -14.43 -14.98
N ASP A 197 -18.22 -15.42 -14.51
CA ASP A 197 -18.05 -16.00 -13.17
C ASP A 197 -16.63 -16.55 -12.96
N LYS A 198 -16.01 -17.07 -14.02
CA LYS A 198 -14.63 -17.60 -13.98
C LYS A 198 -13.59 -16.50 -13.84
N MET A 199 -13.82 -15.35 -14.49
CA MET A 199 -13.00 -14.16 -14.28
C MET A 199 -13.11 -13.67 -12.83
N ILE A 200 -14.33 -13.62 -12.29
CA ILE A 200 -14.58 -13.19 -10.91
C ILE A 200 -13.88 -14.13 -9.92
N GLN A 201 -14.01 -15.45 -10.11
CA GLN A 201 -13.33 -16.44 -9.27
C GLN A 201 -11.81 -16.30 -9.31
N TYR A 202 -11.22 -16.15 -10.51
CA TYR A 202 -9.79 -15.93 -10.67
C TYR A 202 -9.30 -14.69 -9.92
N TRP A 203 -9.98 -13.57 -10.09
CA TRP A 203 -9.60 -12.33 -9.41
C TRP A 203 -9.82 -12.37 -7.90
N ASN A 204 -10.89 -13.01 -7.43
CA ASN A 204 -11.10 -13.25 -6.00
C ASN A 204 -9.95 -14.08 -5.42
N PHE A 205 -9.59 -15.19 -6.07
CA PHE A 205 -8.49 -16.04 -5.62
C PHE A 205 -7.17 -15.26 -5.55
N LEU A 206 -6.79 -14.52 -6.59
CA LEU A 206 -5.54 -13.76 -6.57
C LEU A 206 -5.53 -12.65 -5.51
N SER A 207 -6.65 -11.94 -5.35
CA SER A 207 -6.76 -10.83 -4.39
C SER A 207 -6.72 -11.34 -2.94
N TYR A 208 -7.24 -12.55 -2.71
CA TYR A 208 -7.15 -13.25 -1.43
C TYR A 208 -5.74 -13.81 -1.17
N ALA A 209 -5.17 -14.48 -2.18
CA ALA A 209 -3.92 -15.22 -2.03
C ALA A 209 -2.69 -14.30 -1.93
N PHE A 210 -2.68 -13.15 -2.61
CA PHE A 210 -1.53 -12.28 -2.71
C PHE A 210 -1.74 -10.92 -2.07
N LYS A 211 -0.75 -10.47 -1.30
CA LYS A 211 -0.75 -9.14 -0.69
C LYS A 211 -0.08 -8.13 -1.63
N ASP A 212 -0.46 -6.86 -1.51
CA ASP A 212 0.16 -5.72 -2.21
C ASP A 212 0.22 -5.93 -3.73
N MET A 213 -0.83 -6.56 -4.29
CA MET A 213 -0.94 -6.84 -5.70
C MET A 213 -1.02 -5.54 -6.50
N GLU A 214 -0.22 -5.47 -7.55
CA GLU A 214 -0.21 -4.35 -8.47
C GLU A 214 0.06 -4.83 -9.90
N ILE A 215 -0.79 -4.40 -10.83
CA ILE A 215 -0.66 -4.70 -12.25
C ILE A 215 -0.47 -3.40 -13.00
N GLU A 216 0.70 -3.24 -13.58
CA GLU A 216 1.07 -2.06 -14.33
C GLU A 216 1.04 -2.35 -15.84
N LEU A 217 0.17 -1.64 -16.55
CA LEU A 217 0.20 -1.63 -18.01
C LEU A 217 1.48 -0.93 -18.50
N LYS A 218 2.29 -1.63 -19.29
CA LYS A 218 3.50 -1.07 -19.91
C LYS A 218 3.26 -0.67 -21.36
N ARG A 219 2.54 -1.51 -22.11
CA ARG A 219 2.31 -1.31 -23.54
C ARG A 219 1.03 -2.00 -23.95
N MET A 220 0.34 -1.46 -24.94
CA MET A 220 -0.68 -2.17 -25.71
C MET A 220 -0.28 -2.18 -27.18
N MET A 221 -0.55 -3.29 -27.85
CA MET A 221 -0.32 -3.51 -29.27
C MET A 221 -1.56 -4.13 -29.87
N GLN A 222 -2.00 -3.59 -30.99
CA GLN A 222 -2.96 -4.31 -31.82
C GLN A 222 -2.23 -5.46 -32.52
N GLU A 223 -2.80 -6.66 -32.45
CA GLU A 223 -2.27 -7.82 -33.16
C GLU A 223 -3.05 -8.03 -34.46
N ASN A 224 -4.38 -8.06 -34.39
CA ASN A 224 -5.30 -8.15 -35.52
C ASN A 224 -6.39 -7.06 -35.42
N GLU A 225 -7.29 -6.96 -36.39
CA GLU A 225 -8.39 -5.97 -36.36
C GLU A 225 -9.21 -6.05 -35.05
N ASP A 226 -9.47 -7.27 -34.58
CA ASP A 226 -10.28 -7.55 -33.39
C ASP A 226 -9.48 -8.06 -32.18
N SER A 227 -8.13 -7.99 -32.21
CA SER A 227 -7.26 -8.53 -31.16
C SER A 227 -6.26 -7.50 -30.65
N LEU A 228 -6.13 -7.41 -29.33
CA LEU A 228 -5.20 -6.53 -28.63
C LEU A 228 -4.38 -7.33 -27.62
N VAL A 229 -3.07 -7.12 -27.62
CA VAL A 229 -2.16 -7.67 -26.61
C VAL A 229 -1.59 -6.52 -25.79
N ALA A 230 -1.76 -6.61 -24.47
CA ALA A 230 -1.23 -5.69 -23.50
C ALA A 230 -0.08 -6.34 -22.73
N THR A 231 1.12 -5.75 -22.78
CA THR A 231 2.24 -6.16 -21.92
C THR A 231 2.11 -5.47 -20.56
N SER A 232 2.19 -6.26 -19.50
CA SER A 232 2.07 -5.78 -18.12
C SER A 232 3.21 -6.26 -17.25
N VAL A 233 3.39 -5.57 -16.13
CA VAL A 233 4.23 -6.04 -15.03
C VAL A 233 3.33 -6.25 -13.83
N THR A 234 3.29 -7.47 -13.30
CA THR A 234 2.51 -7.85 -12.13
C THR A 234 3.46 -7.99 -10.94
N SER A 235 3.20 -7.26 -9.87
CA SER A 235 3.96 -7.34 -8.62
C SER A 235 3.08 -7.81 -7.48
N VAL A 236 3.56 -8.77 -6.70
CA VAL A 236 2.85 -9.35 -5.56
C VAL A 236 3.81 -9.64 -4.42
N THR A 237 3.30 -9.60 -3.20
CA THR A 237 4.03 -10.02 -2.00
C THR A 237 3.56 -11.42 -1.60
N ILE A 238 4.49 -12.36 -1.54
CA ILE A 238 4.26 -13.72 -1.02
C ILE A 238 4.16 -13.61 0.50
N SER A 239 3.00 -13.95 1.06
CA SER A 239 2.71 -13.90 2.49
C SER A 239 2.44 -15.28 3.05
N GLU A 240 2.25 -15.39 4.37
CA GLU A 240 1.79 -16.63 4.99
C GLU A 240 0.44 -17.10 4.40
N GLN A 241 -0.45 -16.16 4.07
CA GLN A 241 -1.71 -16.46 3.39
C GLN A 241 -1.48 -17.04 1.98
N THR A 242 -0.47 -16.55 1.27
CA THR A 242 -0.09 -17.08 -0.04
C THR A 242 0.37 -18.52 0.07
N LEU A 243 1.16 -18.86 1.10
CA LEU A 243 1.56 -20.25 1.33
C LEU A 243 0.36 -21.17 1.59
N LEU A 244 -0.60 -20.73 2.38
CA LEU A 244 -1.81 -21.51 2.67
C LEU A 244 -2.69 -21.69 1.43
N ALA A 245 -2.86 -20.64 0.64
CA ALA A 245 -3.76 -20.63 -0.51
C ALA A 245 -3.14 -21.22 -1.79
N VAL A 246 -1.83 -21.06 -2.00
CA VAL A 246 -1.14 -21.42 -3.25
C VAL A 246 -0.23 -22.63 -3.08
N PHE A 247 0.45 -22.76 -1.94
CA PHE A 247 1.45 -23.79 -1.68
C PHE A 247 1.13 -24.60 -0.41
N PRO A 248 -0.09 -25.18 -0.29
CA PRO A 248 -0.57 -25.77 0.96
C PRO A 248 0.32 -26.90 1.47
N HIS A 249 0.98 -27.64 0.56
CA HIS A 249 1.92 -28.73 0.89
C HIS A 249 3.19 -28.25 1.61
N LEU A 250 3.54 -26.96 1.51
CA LEU A 250 4.62 -26.32 2.28
C LEU A 250 4.15 -25.83 3.67
N SER A 251 2.85 -25.92 3.95
CA SER A 251 2.24 -25.50 5.22
C SER A 251 1.77 -26.66 6.10
N ASN A 252 1.65 -27.87 5.56
CA ASN A 252 1.22 -29.03 6.33
C ASN A 252 2.30 -29.47 7.34
N GLU A 253 1.95 -29.46 8.62
CA GLU A 253 2.79 -29.94 9.74
C GLU A 253 2.72 -31.48 9.93
N ASP A 254 1.94 -32.17 9.10
CA ASP A 254 1.53 -33.57 9.33
C ASP A 254 2.64 -34.63 9.16
N THR A 255 3.86 -34.22 8.80
CA THR A 255 5.03 -35.11 8.85
C THR A 255 5.95 -34.69 9.99
N PRO A 256 6.05 -35.48 11.08
CA PRO A 256 6.86 -35.17 12.25
C PRO A 256 8.38 -35.24 12.01
N GLU A 257 8.80 -35.66 10.82
CA GLU A 257 10.14 -35.41 10.31
C GLU A 257 10.13 -34.04 9.64
N LEU A 258 10.61 -33.05 10.37
CA LEU A 258 10.84 -31.68 9.92
C LEU A 258 11.70 -31.73 8.65
N ASP A 259 11.07 -31.74 7.47
CA ASP A 259 11.76 -31.63 6.19
C ASP A 259 12.43 -30.25 6.18
N GLU A 260 13.71 -30.21 6.59
CA GLU A 260 14.50 -28.98 6.70
C GLU A 260 14.44 -28.19 5.39
N THR A 261 14.35 -28.89 4.25
CA THR A 261 14.14 -28.31 2.93
C THR A 261 12.84 -27.52 2.86
N LYS A 262 11.70 -28.06 3.31
CA LYS A 262 10.42 -27.34 3.32
C LYS A 262 10.47 -26.09 4.18
N VAL A 263 11.11 -26.17 5.35
CA VAL A 263 11.28 -25.01 6.24
C VAL A 263 12.12 -23.93 5.56
N LEU A 264 13.22 -24.31 4.90
CA LEU A 264 14.07 -23.38 4.15
C LEU A 264 13.33 -22.75 2.96
N LEU A 265 12.59 -23.55 2.18
CA LEU A 265 11.77 -23.04 1.07
C LEU A 265 10.71 -22.05 1.59
N ARG A 266 10.02 -22.38 2.68
CA ARG A 266 9.03 -21.50 3.30
C ARG A 266 9.66 -20.17 3.72
N GLN A 267 10.79 -20.22 4.42
CA GLN A 267 11.53 -19.03 4.85
C GLN A 267 12.05 -18.20 3.68
N ALA A 268 12.45 -18.85 2.58
CA ALA A 268 12.88 -18.17 1.36
C ALA A 268 11.72 -17.44 0.68
N LEU A 269 10.49 -17.97 0.75
CA LEU A 269 9.32 -17.41 0.06
C LEU A 269 8.61 -16.29 0.84
N VAL A 270 8.45 -16.43 2.15
CA VAL A 270 7.61 -15.51 2.94
C VAL A 270 8.18 -14.09 2.97
N ASN A 271 7.28 -13.12 2.84
CA ASN A 271 7.53 -11.67 2.80
C ASN A 271 8.38 -11.21 1.61
N GLN A 272 8.52 -12.04 0.58
CA GLN A 272 9.21 -11.64 -0.64
C GLN A 272 8.25 -10.96 -1.61
N ARG A 273 8.68 -9.82 -2.14
CA ARG A 273 8.00 -9.15 -3.24
C ARG A 273 8.59 -9.64 -4.56
N ILE A 274 7.77 -10.29 -5.36
CA ILE A 274 8.14 -10.76 -6.70
C ILE A 274 7.50 -9.89 -7.77
N THR A 275 8.14 -9.85 -8.92
CA THR A 275 7.70 -9.09 -10.09
C THR A 275 7.77 -9.99 -11.32
N MET A 276 6.66 -10.06 -12.04
CA MET A 276 6.44 -10.96 -13.18
C MET A 276 6.14 -10.12 -14.41
N LEU A 277 6.83 -10.40 -15.51
CA LEU A 277 6.45 -9.87 -16.82
C LEU A 277 5.31 -10.72 -17.36
N GLY A 278 4.25 -10.07 -17.84
CA GLY A 278 3.09 -10.76 -18.36
C GLY A 278 2.52 -10.12 -19.60
N SER A 279 1.54 -10.81 -20.16
CA SER A 279 0.70 -10.28 -21.21
C SER A 279 -0.76 -10.62 -20.95
N ILE A 280 -1.63 -9.70 -21.35
CA ILE A 280 -3.07 -9.89 -21.37
C ILE A 280 -3.55 -9.69 -22.80
N ARG A 281 -4.12 -10.73 -23.38
CA ARG A 281 -4.72 -10.73 -24.71
C ARG A 281 -6.21 -10.53 -24.58
N PHE A 282 -6.77 -9.68 -25.43
CA PHE A 282 -8.20 -9.44 -25.55
C PHE A 282 -8.65 -9.68 -26.98
N GLU A 283 -9.78 -10.35 -27.15
CA GLU A 283 -10.49 -10.47 -28.42
C GLU A 283 -11.83 -9.74 -28.34
N TRP A 284 -12.24 -9.13 -29.45
CA TRP A 284 -13.37 -8.22 -29.51
C TRP A 284 -14.38 -8.63 -30.57
N ASP A 285 -15.65 -8.54 -30.21
CA ASP A 285 -16.75 -8.55 -31.16
C ASP A 285 -17.16 -7.13 -31.49
N ALA A 286 -16.78 -6.67 -32.67
CA ALA A 286 -17.12 -5.34 -33.17
C ALA A 286 -18.62 -5.14 -33.41
N ILE A 287 -19.39 -6.21 -33.63
CA ILE A 287 -20.83 -6.15 -33.90
C ILE A 287 -21.59 -5.87 -32.60
N ASN A 288 -21.29 -6.65 -31.55
CA ASN A 288 -21.97 -6.51 -30.26
C ASN A 288 -21.27 -5.50 -29.33
N GLY A 289 -20.05 -5.10 -29.66
CA GLY A 289 -19.25 -4.17 -28.86
C GLY A 289 -18.84 -4.77 -27.52
N GLN A 290 -18.38 -6.02 -27.52
CA GLN A 290 -18.05 -6.78 -26.32
C GLN A 290 -16.73 -7.54 -26.47
N VAL A 291 -16.05 -7.80 -25.36
CA VAL A 291 -14.87 -8.67 -25.30
C VAL A 291 -15.32 -10.12 -25.26
N THR A 292 -14.87 -10.93 -26.22
CA THR A 292 -15.23 -12.35 -26.36
C THR A 292 -14.19 -13.28 -25.76
N SER A 293 -12.93 -12.85 -25.65
CA SER A 293 -11.88 -13.62 -24.99
C SER A 293 -10.90 -12.74 -24.23
N VAL A 294 -10.44 -13.24 -23.10
CA VAL A 294 -9.32 -12.69 -22.32
C VAL A 294 -8.37 -13.82 -21.94
N SER A 295 -7.09 -13.69 -22.28
CA SER A 295 -6.04 -14.64 -21.87
C SER A 295 -4.94 -13.90 -21.12
N ILE A 296 -4.56 -14.41 -19.96
CA ILE A 296 -3.54 -13.84 -19.06
C ILE A 296 -2.41 -14.85 -18.91
N GLU A 297 -1.19 -14.36 -19.14
CA GLU A 297 0.03 -15.11 -18.92
C GLU A 297 1.01 -14.23 -18.14
N SER A 298 1.68 -14.77 -17.12
CA SER A 298 2.74 -14.06 -16.42
C SER A 298 3.87 -15.00 -16.01
N ASP A 299 5.11 -14.60 -16.25
CA ASP A 299 6.29 -15.41 -15.94
C ASP A 299 6.60 -15.39 -14.44
N MET A 300 6.07 -16.37 -13.71
CA MET A 300 6.39 -16.61 -12.31
C MET A 300 7.66 -17.46 -12.14
N LEU A 301 8.08 -18.20 -13.17
CA LEU A 301 9.29 -19.01 -13.13
C LEU A 301 10.53 -18.15 -12.89
N THR A 302 10.70 -17.07 -13.65
CA THR A 302 11.87 -16.19 -13.54
C THR A 302 12.07 -15.65 -12.13
N PRO A 303 11.10 -14.97 -11.47
CA PRO A 303 11.30 -14.47 -10.12
C PRO A 303 11.48 -15.58 -9.08
N MET A 304 10.80 -16.72 -9.24
CA MET A 304 10.96 -17.86 -8.31
C MET A 304 12.34 -18.50 -8.42
N LEU A 305 12.89 -18.60 -9.63
CA LEU A 305 14.25 -19.07 -9.84
C LEU A 305 15.29 -18.12 -9.26
N HIS A 306 15.09 -16.80 -9.38
CA HIS A 306 15.96 -15.80 -8.73
C HIS A 306 15.89 -15.89 -7.21
N LEU A 307 14.71 -16.19 -6.65
CA LEU A 307 14.51 -16.24 -5.21
C LEU A 307 15.08 -17.51 -4.57
N LEU A 308 14.86 -18.67 -5.21
CA LEU A 308 15.28 -19.98 -4.70
C LEU A 308 16.68 -20.39 -5.17
N GLY A 309 17.19 -19.76 -6.23
CA GLY A 309 18.57 -19.94 -6.72
C GLY A 309 18.78 -21.18 -7.58
N ASN A 310 17.83 -22.11 -7.66
CA ASN A 310 17.92 -23.30 -8.50
C ASN A 310 16.55 -23.84 -8.92
N LEU A 311 16.53 -24.64 -10.00
CA LEU A 311 15.30 -25.17 -10.58
C LEU A 311 14.73 -26.35 -9.78
N GLU A 312 15.55 -27.07 -9.02
CA GLU A 312 15.10 -28.19 -8.20
C GLU A 312 14.15 -27.70 -7.09
N ASP A 313 14.51 -26.63 -6.42
CA ASP A 313 13.70 -25.99 -5.39
C ASP A 313 12.43 -25.36 -5.96
N VAL A 314 12.51 -24.71 -7.14
CA VAL A 314 11.30 -24.27 -7.85
C VAL A 314 10.39 -25.45 -8.14
N SER A 315 10.93 -26.56 -8.65
CA SER A 315 10.13 -27.77 -8.92
C SER A 315 9.47 -28.33 -7.66
N ARG A 316 10.15 -28.28 -6.50
CA ARG A 316 9.58 -28.72 -5.21
C ARG A 316 8.46 -27.80 -4.74
N VAL A 317 8.63 -26.49 -4.88
CA VAL A 317 7.59 -25.50 -4.53
C VAL A 317 6.35 -25.66 -5.40
N PHE A 318 6.50 -25.96 -6.70
CA PHE A 318 5.38 -26.06 -7.64
C PHE A 318 4.81 -27.47 -7.85
N ALA A 319 5.31 -28.49 -7.14
CA ALA A 319 4.87 -29.89 -7.32
C ALA A 319 3.35 -30.06 -7.07
N ASP A 320 2.86 -29.52 -5.95
CA ASP A 320 1.45 -29.57 -5.53
C ASP A 320 0.84 -28.16 -5.37
N ALA A 321 1.36 -27.19 -6.11
CA ALA A 321 0.87 -25.82 -6.06
C ALA A 321 -0.47 -25.65 -6.79
N LEU A 322 -1.34 -24.82 -6.23
CA LEU A 322 -2.63 -24.44 -6.82
C LEU A 322 -2.51 -23.27 -7.81
N LEU A 323 -1.29 -22.84 -8.11
CA LEU A 323 -0.97 -21.83 -9.11
C LEU A 323 0.19 -22.35 -9.95
N SER A 324 0.09 -22.15 -11.25
CA SER A 324 1.12 -22.55 -12.21
C SER A 324 2.23 -21.51 -12.38
N LEU A 325 3.32 -21.90 -13.03
CA LEU A 325 4.47 -21.03 -13.32
C LEU A 325 4.17 -19.89 -14.31
N ASP A 326 3.07 -20.00 -15.05
CA ASP A 326 2.47 -18.98 -15.91
C ASP A 326 1.42 -18.11 -15.16
N PHE A 327 1.36 -18.24 -13.83
CA PHE A 327 0.49 -17.46 -12.93
C PHE A 327 -1.02 -17.69 -13.17
N GLN A 328 -1.38 -18.92 -13.54
CA GLN A 328 -2.77 -19.33 -13.72
C GLN A 328 -3.23 -20.19 -12.53
N TRP A 329 -4.42 -19.87 -12.04
CA TRP A 329 -5.02 -20.62 -10.94
C TRP A 329 -5.46 -21.99 -11.42
N ARG A 330 -5.10 -23.02 -10.65
CA ARG A 330 -5.51 -24.41 -10.85
C ARG A 330 -6.37 -24.82 -9.68
N PRO A 331 -7.72 -24.77 -9.80
CA PRO A 331 -8.57 -25.28 -8.75
C PRO A 331 -8.22 -26.76 -8.49
N GLY A 332 -8.01 -27.11 -7.22
CA GLY A 332 -7.75 -28.49 -6.84
C GLY A 332 -8.93 -29.37 -7.26
N ALA A 333 -8.66 -30.62 -7.67
CA ALA A 333 -9.68 -31.56 -8.17
C ALA A 333 -10.89 -31.81 -7.24
N ASN A 334 -10.81 -31.37 -5.99
CA ASN A 334 -11.85 -31.54 -4.97
C ASN A 334 -12.91 -30.42 -4.96
N GLU A 335 -12.73 -29.30 -5.67
CA GLU A 335 -13.73 -28.21 -5.71
C GLU A 335 -14.77 -28.37 -6.83
N THR A 336 -14.49 -29.21 -7.83
CA THR A 336 -15.40 -29.47 -8.97
C THR A 336 -16.70 -30.22 -8.61
N SER A 337 -16.91 -30.61 -7.35
CA SER A 337 -18.06 -31.45 -6.95
C SER A 337 -19.16 -30.72 -6.18
N VAL A 338 -19.04 -29.42 -5.91
CA VAL A 338 -20.04 -28.67 -5.12
C VAL A 338 -20.63 -27.51 -5.91
N SER A 339 -21.25 -27.80 -7.06
CA SER A 339 -22.13 -26.84 -7.75
C SER A 339 -23.14 -27.52 -8.68
N HIS A 340 -23.64 -28.69 -8.27
CA HIS A 340 -24.90 -29.23 -8.79
C HIS A 340 -25.71 -29.85 -7.65
N GLN A 341 -26.43 -29.00 -6.92
CA GLN A 341 -27.71 -29.37 -6.30
C GLN A 341 -28.57 -28.14 -6.06
#